data_AF-A0A0S6VX70-F1
#
_entry.id   AF-A0A0S6VX70-F1
#
_cell.length_a   1.000
_cell.length_b   1.000
_cell.length_c   1.000
_cell.angle_alpha   90.00
_cell.angle_beta   90.00
_cell.angle_gamma   90.00
#
_symmetry.space_group_name_H-M   'P 1'
#
loop_
_entity.id
_entity.type
_entity.pdbx_description
1 polymer ?
#
loop_
_entity_poly.entity_id
_entity_poly.type
_entity_poly.pdbx_seq_one_letter_code
_entity_poly.pdbx_strand_id
1 'polypeptide(L)'
;MKKPAQDWQALWDMARNGARHADQAFGELFQGYLLPEVIEPYARKMLGDGLKEAEDIAQEVAKKLLEGQCYAQPRMATLAQLKGYVWRMTHNSCVNMLSQKSCRRFAVTAQALEHMRTLKVPPETLARLQAIDAKPVSKPTFLKAIRKALGTESLLSETAILNACELKAKWKVSLDNVHLAERFSNQAEMETRERETIDAIYQTLTKDEREMLDLRFFQELTLEEIAQRLNTQPSTADSRLKSLYKKIRANQELRACWDDYLKSLNLSERLDA
;
A
#
# COMPACT_ATOMS: atom_id res chain seq x y z
N MET A 1 -33.13 14.85 -5.94
CA MET A 1 -32.93 14.46 -7.36
C MET A 1 -31.76 13.48 -7.40
N LYS A 2 -31.96 12.22 -7.82
CA LYS A 2 -30.83 11.32 -8.08
C LYS A 2 -30.09 11.88 -9.30
N LYS A 3 -28.79 12.18 -9.18
CA LYS A 3 -27.98 12.49 -10.37
C LYS A 3 -28.14 11.33 -11.35
N PRO A 4 -28.25 11.58 -12.67
CA PRO A 4 -28.18 10.50 -13.65
C PRO A 4 -26.91 9.69 -13.39
N ALA A 5 -26.97 8.37 -13.62
CA ALA A 5 -25.81 7.50 -13.50
C ALA A 5 -24.71 8.06 -14.41
N GLN A 6 -23.71 8.70 -13.79
CA GLN A 6 -22.65 9.39 -14.51
C GLN A 6 -21.68 8.31 -15.00
N ASP A 7 -21.33 8.38 -16.28
CA ASP A 7 -20.40 7.42 -16.88
C ASP A 7 -18.96 7.78 -16.47
N TRP A 8 -18.52 7.20 -15.36
CA TRP A 8 -17.17 7.41 -14.84
C TRP A 8 -16.08 6.90 -15.77
N GLN A 9 -16.38 5.88 -16.59
CA GLN A 9 -15.43 5.33 -17.55
C GLN A 9 -15.21 6.35 -18.68
N ALA A 10 -16.27 6.98 -19.18
CA ALA A 10 -16.15 8.06 -20.17
C ALA A 10 -15.31 9.25 -19.65
N LEU A 11 -15.51 9.68 -18.40
CA LEU A 11 -14.70 10.75 -17.80
C LEU A 11 -13.22 10.34 -17.65
N TRP A 12 -12.95 9.08 -17.30
CA TRP A 12 -11.59 8.57 -17.24
C TRP A 12 -10.92 8.55 -18.62
N ASP A 13 -11.62 8.06 -19.65
CA ASP A 13 -11.10 8.04 -21.02
C ASP A 13 -10.85 9.46 -21.54
N MET A 14 -11.71 10.44 -21.19
CA MET A 14 -11.47 11.86 -21.50
C MET A 14 -10.22 12.41 -20.80
N ALA A 15 -10.03 12.12 -19.52
CA ALA A 15 -8.87 12.54 -18.75
C ALA A 15 -7.57 11.96 -19.31
N ARG A 16 -7.58 10.66 -19.65
CA ARG A 16 -6.40 9.93 -20.14
C ARG A 16 -5.98 10.34 -21.56
N ASN A 17 -6.93 10.56 -22.45
CA ASN A 17 -6.64 10.85 -23.87
C ASN A 17 -6.08 12.26 -24.12
N GLY A 18 -5.75 13.03 -23.08
CA GLY A 18 -5.12 14.34 -23.21
C GLY A 18 -6.00 15.37 -23.93
N ALA A 19 -7.32 15.23 -23.82
CA ALA A 19 -8.25 16.21 -24.38
C ALA A 19 -7.98 17.61 -23.78
N ARG A 20 -8.42 18.68 -24.46
CA ARG A 20 -8.34 20.08 -23.96
C ARG A 20 -8.93 20.29 -22.56
N HIS A 21 -9.67 19.30 -22.05
CA HIS A 21 -10.35 19.30 -20.76
C HIS A 21 -9.91 18.14 -19.85
N ALA A 22 -8.72 17.58 -20.03
CA ALA A 22 -8.24 16.44 -19.25
C ALA A 22 -8.26 16.71 -17.73
N ASP A 23 -7.77 17.88 -17.31
CA ASP A 23 -7.75 18.27 -15.89
C ASP A 23 -9.16 18.47 -15.33
N GLN A 24 -10.07 19.01 -16.14
CA GLN A 24 -11.47 19.18 -15.76
C GLN A 24 -12.17 17.83 -15.63
N ALA A 25 -12.00 16.93 -16.60
CA ALA A 25 -12.57 15.59 -16.57
C ALA A 25 -12.03 14.78 -15.37
N PHE A 26 -10.74 14.90 -15.08
CA PHE A 26 -10.16 14.29 -13.89
C PHE A 26 -10.69 14.89 -12.59
N GLY A 27 -10.86 16.21 -12.53
CA GLY A 27 -11.47 16.89 -11.39
C GLY A 27 -12.90 16.42 -11.12
N GLU A 28 -13.71 16.27 -12.16
CA GLU A 28 -15.07 15.73 -12.07
C GLU A 28 -15.08 14.25 -11.64
N LEU A 29 -14.20 13.42 -12.20
CA LEU A 29 -14.02 12.03 -11.79
C LEU A 29 -13.59 11.93 -10.32
N PHE A 30 -12.67 12.79 -9.89
CA PHE A 30 -12.18 12.79 -8.52
C PHE A 30 -13.29 13.16 -7.54
N GLN A 31 -13.96 14.30 -7.77
CA GLN A 31 -15.01 14.81 -6.88
C GLN A 31 -16.28 13.96 -6.91
N GLY A 32 -16.64 13.42 -8.07
CA GLY A 32 -17.88 12.67 -8.27
C GLY A 32 -17.80 11.19 -7.92
N TYR A 33 -16.61 10.59 -8.00
CA TYR A 33 -16.42 9.15 -7.85
C TYR A 33 -15.33 8.79 -6.86
N LEU A 34 -14.07 9.16 -7.15
CA LEU A 34 -12.94 8.66 -6.34
C LEU A 34 -13.02 9.11 -4.88
N LEU A 35 -13.36 10.37 -4.65
CA LEU A 35 -13.49 10.93 -3.31
C LEU A 35 -14.62 10.24 -2.50
N PRO A 36 -15.90 10.28 -2.92
CA PRO A 36 -16.99 9.72 -2.14
C PRO A 36 -17.06 8.19 -2.10
N GLU A 37 -16.59 7.49 -3.14
CA GLU A 37 -16.76 6.03 -3.27
C GLU A 37 -15.51 5.24 -2.89
N VAL A 38 -14.32 5.86 -2.86
CA VAL A 38 -13.04 5.17 -2.66
C VAL A 38 -12.29 5.74 -1.47
N ILE A 39 -12.00 7.04 -1.49
CA ILE A 39 -11.10 7.67 -0.54
C ILE A 39 -11.79 7.86 0.81
N GLU A 40 -12.91 8.58 0.86
CA GLU A 40 -13.57 8.93 2.13
C GLU A 40 -14.06 7.70 2.91
N PRO A 41 -14.79 6.74 2.32
CA PRO A 41 -15.30 5.60 3.08
C PRO A 41 -14.15 4.79 3.69
N TYR A 42 -13.06 4.65 2.95
CA TYR A 42 -11.88 3.92 3.40
C TYR A 42 -11.11 4.67 4.48
N ALA A 43 -10.87 5.96 4.30
CA ALA A 43 -10.18 6.79 5.27
C ALA A 43 -10.96 6.88 6.59
N ARG A 44 -12.27 7.09 6.56
CA ARG A 44 -13.14 7.05 7.75
C ARG A 44 -13.09 5.68 8.44
N LYS A 45 -13.14 4.59 7.68
CA LYS A 45 -13.01 3.24 8.24
C LYS A 45 -11.68 3.03 8.96
N MET A 46 -10.57 3.55 8.42
CA MET A 46 -9.24 3.39 9.02
C MET A 46 -8.94 4.35 10.17
N LEU A 47 -9.41 5.58 10.08
CA LEU A 47 -9.08 6.65 11.03
C LEU A 47 -10.15 6.84 12.12
N GLY A 48 -11.30 6.18 11.98
CA GLY A 48 -12.47 6.35 12.83
C GLY A 48 -13.36 7.51 12.38
N ASP A 49 -14.24 7.98 13.27
CA ASP A 49 -15.25 9.01 12.97
C ASP A 49 -14.66 10.44 12.78
N GLY A 50 -13.34 10.56 12.62
CA GLY A 50 -12.64 11.81 12.36
C GLY A 50 -12.88 12.31 10.94
N LEU A 51 -13.95 13.08 10.73
CA LEU A 51 -14.29 13.67 9.43
C LEU A 51 -13.12 14.52 8.88
N LYS A 52 -12.50 15.31 9.75
CA LYS A 52 -11.40 16.21 9.39
C LYS A 52 -10.18 15.44 8.89
N GLU A 53 -9.84 14.33 9.54
CA GLU A 53 -8.66 13.57 9.12
C GLU A 53 -8.89 12.78 7.83
N ALA A 54 -10.11 12.30 7.59
CA ALA A 54 -10.46 11.74 6.29
C ALA A 54 -10.35 12.79 5.17
N GLU A 55 -10.74 14.04 5.45
CA GLU A 55 -10.58 15.17 4.51
C GLU A 55 -9.10 15.50 4.27
N ASP A 56 -8.27 15.52 5.32
CA ASP A 56 -6.82 15.73 5.19
C ASP A 56 -6.18 14.65 4.29
N ILE A 57 -6.57 13.38 4.47
CA ILE A 57 -6.12 12.27 3.60
C ILE A 57 -6.59 12.48 2.16
N ALA A 58 -7.84 12.88 1.95
CA ALA A 58 -8.37 13.13 0.63
C ALA A 58 -7.61 14.24 -0.11
N GLN A 59 -7.30 15.34 0.58
CA GLN A 59 -6.50 16.43 0.03
C GLN A 59 -5.08 15.97 -0.31
N GLU A 60 -4.45 15.17 0.56
CA GLU A 60 -3.12 14.62 0.32
C GLU A 60 -3.09 13.68 -0.90
N VAL A 61 -4.08 12.78 -1.01
CA VAL A 61 -4.23 11.88 -2.15
C VAL A 61 -4.51 12.65 -3.44
N ALA A 62 -5.42 13.63 -3.41
CA ALA A 62 -5.72 14.50 -4.55
C ALA A 62 -4.46 15.21 -5.07
N LYS A 63 -3.71 15.83 -4.16
CA LYS A 63 -2.46 16.52 -4.48
C LYS A 63 -1.48 15.59 -5.19
N LYS A 64 -1.22 14.41 -4.63
CA LYS A 64 -0.28 13.43 -5.22
C LYS A 64 -0.76 12.90 -6.58
N LEU A 65 -2.07 12.71 -6.76
CA LEU A 65 -2.64 12.27 -8.05
C LEU A 65 -2.45 13.32 -9.15
N LEU A 66 -2.62 14.60 -8.80
CA LEU A 66 -2.42 15.74 -9.71
C LEU A 66 -0.93 15.96 -10.01
N GLU A 67 -0.07 16.04 -8.98
CA GLU A 67 1.37 16.24 -9.14
C GLU A 67 2.03 15.09 -9.92
N GLY A 68 1.60 13.86 -9.66
CA GLY A 68 2.09 12.68 -10.36
C GLY A 68 1.49 12.48 -11.76
N GLN A 69 0.58 13.36 -12.19
CA GLN A 69 -0.20 13.24 -13.43
C GLN A 69 -0.67 11.81 -13.68
N CYS A 70 -1.31 11.19 -12.67
CA CYS A 70 -1.64 9.77 -12.70
C CYS A 70 -2.46 9.34 -13.92
N TYR A 71 -3.30 10.24 -14.45
CA TYR A 71 -4.11 10.06 -15.66
C TYR A 71 -3.28 9.99 -16.95
N ALA A 72 -2.07 10.55 -16.96
CA ALA A 72 -1.16 10.50 -18.10
C ALA A 72 -0.23 9.27 -18.08
N GLN A 73 -0.26 8.46 -17.01
CA GLN A 73 0.64 7.32 -16.88
C GLN A 73 0.14 6.12 -17.71
N PRO A 74 0.95 5.57 -18.64
CA PRO A 74 0.53 4.47 -19.51
C PRO A 74 0.04 3.21 -18.76
N ARG A 75 0.54 3.01 -17.54
CA ARG A 75 0.20 1.89 -16.66
C ARG A 75 -1.21 1.95 -16.07
N MET A 76 -1.94 3.07 -16.23
CA MET A 76 -3.34 3.18 -15.84
C MET A 76 -4.18 3.24 -17.11
N ALA A 77 -4.44 2.08 -17.69
CA ALA A 77 -5.28 1.97 -18.87
C ALA A 77 -6.76 2.03 -18.49
N THR A 78 -7.15 1.47 -17.34
CA THR A 78 -8.56 1.31 -16.96
C THR A 78 -8.93 2.06 -15.68
N LEU A 79 -10.21 2.40 -15.55
CA LEU A 79 -10.73 3.00 -14.31
C LEU A 79 -10.55 2.07 -13.10
N ALA A 80 -10.59 0.76 -13.31
CA ALA A 80 -10.33 -0.23 -12.26
C ALA A 80 -8.89 -0.15 -11.74
N GLN A 81 -7.91 0.00 -12.64
CA GLN A 81 -6.49 0.19 -12.27
C GLN A 81 -6.29 1.50 -11.50
N LEU A 82 -6.92 2.59 -11.95
CA LEU A 82 -6.91 3.87 -11.22
C LEU A 82 -7.50 3.70 -9.83
N LYS A 83 -8.67 3.06 -9.71
CA LYS A 83 -9.33 2.81 -8.42
C LYS A 83 -8.42 2.04 -7.46
N GLY A 84 -7.80 0.96 -7.93
CA GLY A 84 -6.85 0.18 -7.13
C GLY A 84 -5.62 0.99 -6.70
N TYR A 85 -5.13 1.87 -7.57
CA TYR A 85 -4.03 2.78 -7.22
C TYR A 85 -4.43 3.82 -6.17
N VAL A 86 -5.57 4.50 -6.36
CA VAL A 86 -6.11 5.49 -5.42
C VAL A 86 -6.36 4.88 -4.04
N TRP A 87 -6.88 3.66 -4.02
CA TRP A 87 -7.08 2.90 -2.77
C TRP A 87 -5.75 2.70 -2.02
N ARG A 88 -4.69 2.23 -2.71
CA ARG A 88 -3.35 2.06 -2.10
C ARG A 88 -2.76 3.37 -1.60
N MET A 89 -2.91 4.46 -2.35
CA MET A 89 -2.46 5.79 -1.91
C MET A 89 -3.19 6.25 -0.65
N THR A 90 -4.51 6.04 -0.60
CA THR A 90 -5.34 6.37 0.55
C THR A 90 -4.88 5.57 1.76
N HIS A 91 -4.69 4.26 1.60
CA HIS A 91 -4.18 3.39 2.65
C HIS A 91 -2.83 3.86 3.20
N ASN A 92 -1.85 4.08 2.33
CA ASN A 92 -0.52 4.51 2.75
C ASN A 92 -0.57 5.85 3.49
N SER A 93 -1.42 6.77 3.04
CA SER A 93 -1.60 8.08 3.69
C SER A 93 -2.24 7.91 5.08
N CYS A 94 -3.25 7.04 5.21
CA CYS A 94 -3.85 6.70 6.51
C CYS A 94 -2.82 6.09 7.48
N VAL A 95 -2.02 5.11 7.02
CA VAL A 95 -0.97 4.47 7.83
C VAL A 95 0.08 5.49 8.27
N ASN A 96 0.50 6.37 7.36
CA ASN A 96 1.46 7.45 7.68
C ASN A 96 0.88 8.39 8.73
N MET A 97 -0.37 8.82 8.59
CA MET A 97 -1.03 9.69 9.56
C MET A 97 -1.17 9.01 10.93
N LEU A 98 -1.60 7.75 10.98
CA LEU A 98 -1.68 6.98 12.22
C LEU A 98 -0.31 6.84 12.88
N SER A 99 0.72 6.55 12.08
CA SER A 99 2.11 6.46 12.56
C SER A 99 2.59 7.81 13.12
N GLN A 100 2.30 8.92 12.46
CA GLN A 100 2.62 10.26 12.95
C GLN A 100 1.87 10.60 14.24
N LYS A 101 0.57 10.27 14.32
CA LYS A 101 -0.24 10.46 15.53
C LYS A 101 0.29 9.62 16.70
N SER A 102 0.68 8.38 16.45
CA SER A 102 1.30 7.52 17.45
C SER A 102 2.66 8.07 17.88
N CYS A 103 3.52 8.49 16.94
CA CYS A 103 4.79 9.17 17.22
C CYS A 103 4.62 10.43 18.06
N ARG A 104 3.63 11.28 17.76
CA ARG A 104 3.32 12.48 18.57
C ARG A 104 2.79 12.13 19.97
N ARG A 105 2.14 10.98 20.12
CA ARG A 105 1.71 10.46 21.44
C ARG A 105 2.84 9.85 22.26
N PHE A 106 3.97 9.53 21.64
CA PHE A 106 5.18 9.06 22.34
C PHE A 106 6.10 10.18 22.82
N ALA A 107 5.62 11.43 22.81
CA ALA A 107 6.29 12.50 23.53
C ALA A 107 6.41 12.12 25.02
N VAL A 108 7.61 12.24 25.56
CA VAL A 108 7.90 12.03 26.98
C VAL A 108 7.23 13.17 27.74
N THR A 109 5.98 12.96 28.11
CA THR A 109 5.21 13.99 28.81
C THR A 109 5.94 14.45 30.07
N ALA A 110 5.78 15.73 30.44
CA ALA A 110 6.33 16.27 31.69
C ALA A 110 5.91 15.42 32.91
N GLN A 111 4.72 14.83 32.87
CA GLN A 111 4.21 13.92 33.90
C GLN A 111 4.96 12.58 33.95
N ALA A 112 5.31 12.01 32.79
CA ALA A 112 6.14 10.81 32.73
C ALA A 112 7.57 11.07 33.24
N LEU A 113 8.15 12.24 32.96
CA LEU A 113 9.45 12.64 33.52
C LEU A 113 9.38 12.79 35.03
N GLU A 114 8.31 13.38 35.54
CA GLU A 114 8.10 13.53 36.98
C GLU A 114 7.96 12.16 37.66
N HIS A 115 7.21 11.24 37.06
CA HIS A 115 7.13 9.87 37.57
C HIS A 115 8.50 9.16 37.54
N MET A 116 9.28 9.31 36.46
CA MET A 116 10.64 8.77 36.40
C MET A 116 11.59 9.39 37.46
N ARG A 117 11.41 10.67 37.82
CA ARG A 117 12.13 11.29 38.95
C ARG A 117 11.79 10.59 40.26
N THR A 118 10.51 10.27 40.50
CA THR A 118 10.10 9.54 41.73
C THR A 118 10.70 8.13 41.80
N LEU A 119 10.97 7.51 40.65
CA LEU A 119 11.66 6.22 40.53
C LEU A 119 13.19 6.33 40.67
N LYS A 120 13.72 7.50 41.03
CA LYS A 120 15.17 7.78 41.16
C LYS A 120 15.95 7.51 39.88
N VAL A 121 15.34 7.70 38.71
CA VAL A 121 16.08 7.64 37.44
C VAL A 121 17.14 8.75 37.43
N PRO A 122 18.41 8.45 37.07
CA PRO A 122 19.47 9.43 37.11
C PRO A 122 19.17 10.68 36.25
N PRO A 123 19.51 11.89 36.73
CA PRO A 123 19.17 13.14 36.03
C PRO A 123 19.78 13.24 34.62
N GLU A 124 20.94 12.63 34.37
CA GLU A 124 21.55 12.54 33.04
C GLU A 124 20.71 11.70 32.06
N THR A 125 20.02 10.68 32.55
CA THR A 125 19.09 9.86 31.77
C THR A 125 17.81 10.62 31.47
N LEU A 126 17.29 11.37 32.44
CA LEU A 126 16.13 12.25 32.22
C LEU A 126 16.44 13.35 31.19
N ALA A 127 17.62 13.96 31.25
CA ALA A 127 18.05 14.96 30.27
C ALA A 127 18.16 14.37 28.85
N ARG A 128 18.65 13.13 28.72
CA ARG A 128 18.67 12.41 27.44
C ARG A 128 17.27 12.10 26.91
N LEU A 129 16.35 11.71 27.77
CA LEU A 129 14.95 11.44 27.39
C LEU A 129 14.23 12.72 26.98
N GLN A 130 14.46 13.83 27.68
CA GLN A 130 13.98 15.16 27.28
C GLN A 130 14.54 15.61 25.93
N ALA A 131 15.81 15.31 25.64
CA ALA A 131 16.41 15.61 24.34
C ALA A 131 15.84 14.74 23.20
N ILE A 132 15.36 13.53 23.52
CA ILE A 132 14.65 12.65 22.56
C ILE A 132 13.25 13.18 22.27
N ASP A 133 12.59 13.79 23.26
CA ASP A 133 11.24 14.36 23.15
C ASP A 133 11.12 15.42 22.04
N ALA A 134 12.24 16.05 21.66
CA ALA A 134 12.30 16.98 20.53
C ALA A 134 12.19 16.32 19.15
N LYS A 135 12.19 14.97 19.05
CA LYS A 135 12.10 14.25 17.77
C LYS A 135 11.11 13.07 17.86
N PRO A 136 10.11 12.99 16.95
CA PRO A 136 9.22 11.83 16.88
C PRO A 136 10.05 10.56 16.58
N VAL A 137 10.03 9.59 17.50
CA VAL A 137 10.73 8.31 17.36
C VAL A 137 9.75 7.14 17.38
N SER A 138 10.05 6.08 16.62
CA SER A 138 9.24 4.86 16.60
C SER A 138 9.29 4.13 17.95
N LYS A 139 8.25 3.35 18.29
CA LYS A 139 8.20 2.54 19.52
C LYS A 139 9.47 1.70 19.76
N PRO A 140 10.02 0.96 18.77
CA PRO A 140 11.26 0.19 18.98
C PRO A 140 12.46 1.08 19.34
N THR A 141 12.55 2.25 18.69
CA THR A 141 13.62 3.23 18.92
C THR A 141 13.50 3.85 20.31
N PHE A 142 12.29 4.21 20.72
CA PHE A 142 11.98 4.73 22.04
C PHE A 142 12.31 3.71 23.14
N LEU A 143 11.86 2.46 23.00
CA LEU A 143 12.16 1.39 23.95
C LEU A 143 13.66 1.08 24.01
N LYS A 144 14.36 1.08 22.86
CA LYS A 144 15.81 0.91 22.80
C LYS A 144 16.55 2.05 23.50
N ALA A 145 16.08 3.29 23.33
CA ALA A 145 16.64 4.45 24.00
C ALA A 145 16.43 4.41 25.52
N ILE A 146 15.23 4.05 25.99
CA ILE A 146 14.95 3.85 27.43
C ILE A 146 15.82 2.73 28.00
N ARG A 147 15.85 1.56 27.36
CA ARG A 147 16.69 0.43 27.83
C ARG A 147 18.17 0.78 27.89
N LYS A 148 18.66 1.55 26.91
CA LYS A 148 20.04 2.05 26.89
C LYS A 148 20.29 3.07 28.01
N ALA A 149 19.32 3.92 28.31
CA ALA A 149 19.48 4.98 29.31
C ALA A 149 19.30 4.46 30.76
N LEU A 150 18.58 3.36 30.96
CA LEU A 150 18.45 2.69 32.25
C LEU A 150 19.66 1.78 32.61
N GLY A 151 20.65 1.66 31.72
CA GLY A 151 21.71 0.66 31.87
C GLY A 151 21.20 -0.73 31.48
N THR A 152 21.85 -1.32 30.48
CA THR A 152 21.48 -2.62 29.92
C THR A 152 21.50 -3.70 31.01
N GLU A 153 20.35 -4.39 31.15
CA GLU A 153 19.96 -5.44 32.13
C GLU A 153 18.90 -5.05 33.18
N SER A 154 18.31 -3.86 33.11
CA SER A 154 17.05 -3.62 33.83
C SER A 154 16.00 -4.69 33.43
N LEU A 155 15.72 -5.62 34.36
CA LEU A 155 14.70 -6.68 34.30
C LEU A 155 13.25 -6.17 34.19
N LEU A 156 13.06 -4.86 34.11
CA LEU A 156 11.74 -4.28 33.87
C LEU A 156 11.19 -4.81 32.55
N SER A 157 10.17 -5.68 32.67
CA SER A 157 9.40 -6.15 31.52
C SER A 157 8.90 -4.97 30.69
N GLU A 158 8.76 -5.14 29.37
CA GLU A 158 8.17 -4.12 28.50
C GLU A 158 6.84 -3.61 29.09
N THR A 159 6.03 -4.51 29.66
CA THR A 159 4.82 -4.18 30.41
C THR A 159 5.00 -3.23 31.58
N ALA A 160 6.09 -3.34 32.35
CA ALA A 160 6.37 -2.45 33.48
C ALA A 160 6.74 -1.04 33.02
N ILE A 161 7.58 -0.94 31.97
CA ILE A 161 7.98 0.35 31.36
C ILE A 161 6.73 1.06 30.80
N LEU A 162 5.85 0.33 30.13
CA LEU A 162 4.64 0.88 29.52
C LEU A 162 3.55 1.24 30.54
N ASN A 163 3.44 0.48 31.62
CA ASN A 163 2.56 0.81 32.73
C ASN A 163 3.03 2.08 33.46
N ALA A 164 4.33 2.19 33.74
CA ALA A 164 4.93 3.34 34.42
C ALA A 164 4.78 4.65 33.62
N CYS A 165 4.64 4.56 32.31
CA CYS A 165 4.42 5.72 31.45
C CYS A 165 2.92 6.04 31.21
N GLU A 166 1.97 5.34 31.88
CA GLU A 166 0.52 5.41 31.60
C GLU A 166 0.15 5.15 30.12
N LEU A 167 1.05 4.49 29.38
CA LEU A 167 0.95 4.35 27.94
C LEU A 167 -0.02 3.22 27.53
N LYS A 168 -0.27 2.24 28.41
CA LYS A 168 -1.02 1.01 28.08
C LYS A 168 -2.43 1.26 27.54
N ALA A 169 -3.17 2.21 28.09
CA ALA A 169 -4.55 2.49 27.69
C ALA A 169 -4.63 3.20 26.32
N LYS A 170 -3.70 4.13 26.04
CA LYS A 170 -3.55 4.76 24.72
C LYS A 170 -2.98 3.81 23.68
N TRP A 171 -2.24 2.79 24.12
CA TRP A 171 -1.60 1.81 23.25
C TRP A 171 -2.54 0.75 22.73
N LYS A 172 -3.55 0.31 23.48
CA LYS A 172 -4.43 -0.79 23.03
C LYS A 172 -5.12 -0.46 21.70
N VAL A 173 -5.67 0.76 21.58
CA VAL A 173 -6.26 1.28 20.33
C VAL A 173 -5.20 1.49 19.22
N SER A 174 -3.97 1.82 19.60
CA SER A 174 -2.87 1.94 18.63
C SER A 174 -2.31 0.59 18.20
N LEU A 175 -2.36 -0.46 19.02
CA LEU A 175 -1.76 -1.77 18.75
C LEU A 175 -2.59 -2.53 17.72
N ASP A 176 -3.92 -2.45 17.83
CA ASP A 176 -4.83 -3.04 16.85
C ASP A 176 -4.68 -2.36 15.48
N ASN A 177 -4.49 -1.03 15.46
CA ASN A 177 -4.19 -0.26 14.25
C ASN A 177 -2.77 -0.51 13.71
N VAL A 178 -1.79 -0.75 14.58
CA VAL A 178 -0.40 -1.08 14.19
C VAL A 178 -0.32 -2.50 13.63
N HIS A 179 -1.05 -3.47 14.18
CA HIS A 179 -1.10 -4.82 13.60
C HIS A 179 -1.87 -4.85 12.28
N LEU A 180 -2.90 -4.00 12.13
CA LEU A 180 -3.49 -3.76 10.82
C LEU A 180 -2.44 -3.18 9.86
N ALA A 181 -1.75 -2.11 10.27
CA ALA A 181 -0.72 -1.47 9.47
C ALA A 181 0.47 -2.40 9.15
N GLU A 182 0.89 -3.27 10.06
CA GLU A 182 1.93 -4.30 9.83
C GLU A 182 1.45 -5.35 8.83
N ARG A 183 0.21 -5.85 8.98
CA ARG A 183 -0.35 -6.79 8.00
C ARG A 183 -0.37 -6.19 6.61
N PHE A 184 -0.72 -4.92 6.47
CA PHE A 184 -0.77 -4.23 5.18
C PHE A 184 0.61 -3.75 4.69
N SER A 185 1.54 -3.38 5.58
CA SER A 185 2.94 -3.08 5.22
C SER A 185 3.63 -4.34 4.70
N ASN A 186 3.42 -5.47 5.36
CA ASN A 186 3.88 -6.77 4.87
C ASN A 186 3.24 -7.11 3.53
N GLN A 187 1.97 -6.72 3.31
CA GLN A 187 1.31 -6.85 2.02
C GLN A 187 1.92 -5.95 0.94
N ALA A 188 2.25 -4.69 1.25
CA ALA A 188 2.90 -3.78 0.29
C ALA A 188 4.35 -4.18 -0.03
N GLU A 189 5.10 -4.68 0.94
CA GLU A 189 6.44 -5.26 0.73
C GLU A 189 6.35 -6.54 -0.11
N MET A 190 5.36 -7.39 0.15
CA MET A 190 5.06 -8.58 -0.65
C MET A 190 4.69 -8.19 -2.08
N GLU A 191 3.78 -7.23 -2.30
CA GLU A 191 3.44 -6.70 -3.63
C GLU A 191 4.65 -6.11 -4.37
N THR A 192 5.56 -5.44 -3.66
CA THR A 192 6.79 -4.87 -4.25
C THR A 192 7.74 -5.98 -4.68
N ARG A 193 7.95 -6.98 -3.82
CA ARG A 193 8.76 -8.16 -4.16
C ARG A 193 8.15 -8.95 -5.30
N GLU A 194 6.83 -9.13 -5.30
CA GLU A 194 6.10 -9.77 -6.39
C GLU A 194 6.31 -9.01 -7.71
N ARG A 195 6.24 -7.67 -7.67
CA ARG A 195 6.48 -6.84 -8.84
C ARG A 195 7.92 -6.94 -9.35
N GLU A 196 8.91 -6.84 -8.48
CA GLU A 196 10.33 -7.00 -8.84
C GLU A 196 10.59 -8.39 -9.44
N THR A 197 9.93 -9.42 -8.89
CA THR A 197 9.98 -10.79 -9.39
C THR A 197 9.36 -10.91 -10.78
N ILE A 198 8.18 -10.31 -11.00
CA ILE A 198 7.53 -10.25 -12.32
C ILE A 198 8.40 -9.50 -13.32
N ASP A 199 8.95 -8.36 -12.95
CA ASP A 199 9.83 -7.57 -13.83
C ASP A 199 11.09 -8.36 -14.20
N ALA A 200 11.69 -9.08 -13.24
CA ALA A 200 12.82 -9.98 -13.50
C ALA A 200 12.43 -11.10 -14.48
N ILE A 201 11.25 -11.73 -14.32
CA ILE A 201 10.73 -12.72 -15.29
C ILE A 201 10.65 -12.08 -16.67
N TYR A 202 9.98 -10.93 -16.79
CA TYR A 202 9.79 -10.22 -18.06
C TYR A 202 11.12 -9.93 -18.77
N GLN A 203 12.19 -9.64 -18.03
CA GLN A 203 13.51 -9.41 -18.61
C GLN A 203 14.15 -10.68 -19.18
N THR A 204 13.85 -11.86 -18.64
CA THR A 204 14.36 -13.14 -19.17
C THR A 204 13.62 -13.64 -20.41
N LEU A 205 12.43 -13.08 -20.68
CA LEU A 205 11.60 -13.47 -21.81
C LEU A 205 12.03 -12.77 -23.09
N THR A 206 11.94 -13.51 -24.19
CA THR A 206 12.07 -12.94 -25.53
C THR A 206 10.92 -11.96 -25.80
N LYS A 207 11.09 -11.11 -26.82
CA LYS A 207 10.06 -10.12 -27.18
C LYS A 207 8.70 -10.78 -27.45
N ASP A 208 8.70 -11.87 -28.23
CA ASP A 208 7.49 -12.60 -28.60
C ASP A 208 6.82 -13.28 -27.39
N GLU A 209 7.62 -13.81 -26.45
CA GLU A 209 7.11 -14.39 -25.20
C GLU A 209 6.47 -13.32 -24.30
N ARG A 210 7.08 -12.14 -24.19
CA ARG A 210 6.49 -11.01 -23.46
C ARG A 210 5.17 -10.56 -24.07
N GLU A 211 5.14 -10.38 -25.38
CA GLU A 211 3.91 -9.99 -26.09
C GLU A 211 2.80 -11.01 -25.88
N MET A 212 3.12 -12.30 -25.84
CA MET A 212 2.14 -13.35 -25.55
C MET A 212 1.58 -13.28 -24.12
N LEU A 213 2.41 -12.97 -23.10
CA LEU A 213 1.91 -12.73 -21.74
C LEU A 213 1.05 -11.47 -21.67
N ASP A 214 1.47 -10.39 -22.33
CA ASP A 214 0.73 -9.13 -22.36
C ASP A 214 -0.67 -9.34 -22.94
N LEU A 215 -0.76 -10.01 -24.09
CA LEU A 215 -2.03 -10.32 -24.74
C LEU A 215 -2.92 -11.22 -23.87
N ARG A 216 -2.32 -12.22 -23.20
CA ARG A 216 -3.09 -13.19 -22.41
C ARG A 216 -3.58 -12.63 -21.07
N PHE A 217 -2.72 -11.93 -20.33
CA PHE A 217 -2.97 -11.56 -18.94
C PHE A 217 -3.35 -10.10 -18.73
N PHE A 218 -2.87 -9.19 -19.59
CA PHE A 218 -3.17 -7.77 -19.46
C PHE A 218 -4.33 -7.34 -20.36
N GLN A 219 -4.48 -7.99 -21.51
CA GLN A 219 -5.58 -7.72 -22.46
C GLN A 219 -6.68 -8.79 -22.41
N GLU A 220 -6.49 -9.86 -21.63
CA GLU A 220 -7.46 -10.95 -21.43
C GLU A 220 -7.94 -11.65 -22.72
N LEU A 221 -7.12 -11.64 -23.78
CA LEU A 221 -7.50 -12.23 -25.07
C LEU A 221 -7.60 -13.76 -25.01
N THR A 222 -8.50 -14.33 -25.81
CA THR A 222 -8.60 -15.78 -26.02
C THR A 222 -7.43 -16.30 -26.87
N LEU A 223 -7.23 -17.62 -26.89
CA LEU A 223 -6.15 -18.22 -27.69
C LEU A 223 -6.34 -17.96 -29.19
N GLU A 224 -7.58 -17.90 -29.66
CA GLU A 224 -7.96 -17.58 -31.03
C GLU A 224 -7.61 -16.12 -31.36
N GLU A 225 -7.93 -15.19 -30.47
CA GLU A 225 -7.62 -13.77 -30.64
C GLU A 225 -6.12 -13.51 -30.60
N ILE A 226 -5.39 -14.17 -29.69
CA ILE A 226 -3.93 -14.14 -29.64
C ILE A 226 -3.34 -14.67 -30.94
N ALA A 227 -3.85 -15.80 -31.43
CA ALA A 227 -3.38 -16.43 -32.66
C ALA A 227 -3.62 -15.52 -33.87
N GLN A 228 -4.81 -14.90 -33.97
CA GLN A 228 -5.11 -13.92 -35.00
C GLN A 228 -4.18 -12.71 -34.92
N ARG A 229 -3.93 -12.19 -33.70
CA ARG A 229 -3.07 -11.02 -33.47
C ARG A 229 -1.62 -11.27 -33.88
N LEU A 230 -1.12 -12.46 -33.59
CA LEU A 230 0.26 -12.89 -33.88
C LEU A 230 0.40 -13.54 -35.27
N ASN A 231 -0.69 -13.62 -36.04
CA ASN A 231 -0.76 -14.31 -37.34
C ASN A 231 -0.23 -15.77 -37.27
N THR A 232 -0.72 -16.53 -36.29
CA THR A 232 -0.38 -17.94 -36.06
C THR A 232 -1.64 -18.79 -35.95
N GLN A 233 -1.48 -20.12 -35.91
CA GLN A 233 -2.59 -21.03 -35.63
C GLN A 233 -2.89 -21.07 -34.12
N PRO A 234 -4.16 -21.21 -33.69
CA PRO A 234 -4.52 -21.33 -32.26
C PRO A 234 -3.74 -22.41 -31.51
N SER A 235 -3.48 -23.56 -32.14
CA SER A 235 -2.67 -24.66 -31.58
C SER A 235 -1.21 -24.27 -31.35
N THR A 236 -0.67 -23.38 -32.19
CA THR A 236 0.69 -22.85 -32.05
C THR A 236 0.74 -21.84 -30.92
N ALA A 237 -0.27 -20.97 -30.79
CA ALA A 237 -0.40 -20.04 -29.66
C ALA A 237 -0.49 -20.80 -28.32
N ASP A 238 -1.34 -21.84 -28.24
CA ASP A 238 -1.45 -22.71 -27.06
C ASP A 238 -0.10 -23.37 -26.71
N SER A 239 0.56 -23.98 -27.70
CA SER A 239 1.85 -24.66 -27.49
C SER A 239 2.94 -23.69 -27.01
N ARG A 240 2.99 -22.49 -27.57
CA ARG A 240 3.93 -21.44 -27.15
C ARG A 240 3.64 -20.96 -25.72
N LEU A 241 2.37 -20.76 -25.38
CA LEU A 241 1.96 -20.33 -24.05
C LEU A 241 2.28 -21.42 -23.00
N LYS A 242 2.05 -22.70 -23.31
CA LYS A 242 2.45 -23.83 -22.46
C LYS A 242 3.97 -23.90 -22.26
N SER A 243 4.74 -23.72 -23.33
CA SER A 243 6.21 -23.69 -23.25
C SER A 243 6.71 -22.52 -22.39
N LEU A 244 6.06 -21.36 -22.52
CA LEU A 244 6.33 -20.18 -21.73
C LEU A 244 6.05 -20.41 -20.23
N TYR A 245 4.90 -21.01 -19.87
CA TYR A 245 4.64 -21.37 -18.47
C TYR A 245 5.64 -22.37 -17.93
N LYS A 246 6.05 -23.36 -18.74
CA LYS A 246 7.09 -24.32 -18.34
C LYS A 246 8.41 -23.60 -18.06
N LYS A 247 8.76 -22.61 -18.87
CA LYS A 247 9.97 -21.77 -18.69
C LYS A 247 9.90 -20.95 -17.41
N ILE A 248 8.76 -20.33 -17.12
CA ILE A 248 8.53 -19.58 -15.86
C ILE A 248 8.62 -20.52 -14.66
N ARG A 249 7.97 -21.70 -14.72
CA ARG A 249 7.98 -22.72 -13.65
C ARG A 249 9.35 -23.34 -13.41
N ALA A 250 10.21 -23.44 -14.43
CA ALA A 250 11.55 -24.02 -14.30
C ALA A 250 12.50 -23.16 -13.44
N ASN A 251 12.16 -21.88 -13.25
CA ASN A 251 12.94 -20.99 -12.41
C ASN A 251 12.42 -21.09 -10.95
N GLN A 252 13.18 -21.76 -10.08
CA GLN A 252 12.72 -22.18 -8.75
C GLN A 252 12.32 -21.02 -7.83
N GLU A 253 13.03 -19.89 -7.91
CA GLU A 253 12.68 -18.66 -7.15
C GLU A 253 11.36 -18.06 -7.64
N LEU A 254 11.04 -18.27 -8.92
CA LEU A 254 9.88 -17.68 -9.59
C LEU A 254 8.63 -18.55 -9.45
N ARG A 255 8.79 -19.86 -9.22
CA ARG A 255 7.68 -20.80 -9.05
C ARG A 255 6.76 -20.42 -7.88
N ALA A 256 7.33 -20.08 -6.72
CA ALA A 256 6.54 -19.73 -5.53
C ALA A 256 5.67 -18.48 -5.77
N CYS A 257 6.28 -17.44 -6.36
CA CYS A 257 5.60 -16.17 -6.64
C CYS A 257 4.55 -16.31 -7.75
N TRP A 258 4.87 -17.08 -8.80
CA TRP A 258 3.95 -17.32 -9.92
C TRP A 258 2.75 -18.19 -9.52
N ASP A 259 2.96 -19.24 -8.72
CA ASP A 259 1.88 -20.11 -8.26
C ASP A 259 0.89 -19.34 -7.36
N ASP A 260 1.39 -18.43 -6.52
CA ASP A 260 0.53 -17.57 -5.70
C ASP A 260 -0.23 -16.52 -6.53
N TYR A 261 0.42 -15.95 -7.56
CA TYR A 261 -0.26 -15.08 -8.53
C TYR A 261 -1.38 -15.81 -9.29
N LEU A 262 -1.12 -17.01 -9.81
CA LEU A 262 -2.14 -17.80 -10.53
C LEU A 262 -3.30 -18.23 -9.64
N LYS A 263 -3.05 -18.56 -8.37
CA LYS A 263 -4.11 -18.82 -7.38
C LYS A 263 -4.96 -17.59 -7.15
N SER A 264 -4.36 -16.40 -7.06
CA SER A 264 -5.11 -15.14 -6.87
C SER A 264 -6.08 -14.85 -8.02
N LEU A 265 -5.78 -15.35 -9.22
CA LEU A 265 -6.62 -15.22 -10.41
C LEU A 265 -7.59 -16.40 -10.63
N ASN A 266 -7.61 -17.41 -9.75
CA ASN A 266 -8.31 -18.68 -9.96
C ASN A 266 -7.94 -19.39 -11.28
N LEU A 267 -6.68 -19.26 -11.73
CA LEU A 267 -6.20 -19.82 -13.00
C LEU A 267 -5.33 -21.06 -12.84
N SER A 268 -4.93 -21.42 -11.62
CA SER A 268 -4.02 -22.55 -11.38
C SER A 268 -4.54 -23.88 -11.94
N GLU A 269 -5.84 -24.15 -11.79
CA GLU A 269 -6.45 -25.42 -12.26
C GLU A 269 -6.60 -25.50 -13.79
N ARG A 270 -6.66 -24.36 -14.49
CA ARG A 270 -6.88 -24.31 -15.95
C ARG A 270 -5.61 -24.57 -16.76
N LEU A 271 -4.44 -24.47 -16.13
CA LEU A 271 -3.15 -24.64 -16.79
C LEU A 271 -2.55 -26.03 -16.61
N ASP A 272 -3.03 -26.79 -15.62
CA ASP A 272 -2.61 -28.17 -15.37
C ASP A 272 -3.49 -29.22 -16.08
N ALA A 273 -4.58 -28.78 -16.73
CA ALA A 273 -5.46 -29.58 -17.59
C ALA A 273 -5.04 -29.51 -19.06
#